data_AF-A0A246IDZ9-F1
#
_entry.id   AF-A0A246IDZ9-F1
#
_cell.length_a   1.000
_cell.length_b   1.000
_cell.length_c   1.000
_cell.angle_alpha   90.00
_cell.angle_beta   90.00
_cell.angle_gamma   90.00
#
_symmetry.space_group_name_H-M   'P 1'
#
loop_
_entity.id
_entity.type
_entity.pdbx_description
1 polymer ?
#
loop_
_entity_poly.entity_id
_entity_poly.type
_entity_poly.pdbx_seq_one_letter_code
_entity_poly.pdbx_strand_id
1 'polypeptide(L)'
;MIGIRVDRTDNTAAFGALADVRASGFQAKVSMQRLESSGWKDVPLHRLEWVIGEPARTIPIPADGRVTNAWLDDVDVLALQNAGLERPDDNYAQLAFAWARNPSPGRYRVEVQLHSPLPQLEPYQPELLVAYLRRPK
;
A
#
# COMPACT_ATOMS: atom_id res chain seq x y z
N MET A 1 4.04 -2.47 -3.80
CA MET A 1 3.15 -1.68 -2.93
C MET A 1 2.82 -2.51 -1.69
N ILE A 2 2.76 -1.84 -0.55
CA ILE A 2 2.16 -2.30 0.70
C ILE A 2 1.08 -1.25 1.04
N GLY A 3 -0.15 -1.71 1.23
CA GLY A 3 -1.32 -0.84 1.34
C GLY A 3 -2.52 -1.57 1.95
N ILE A 4 -3.64 -0.86 2.00
CA ILE A 4 -4.96 -1.42 2.31
C ILE A 4 -5.80 -1.40 1.05
N ARG A 5 -6.58 -2.45 0.81
CA ARG A 5 -7.65 -2.45 -0.19
C ARG A 5 -9.00 -2.62 0.46
N VAL A 6 -10.02 -2.09 -0.20
CA VAL A 6 -11.43 -2.28 0.13
C VAL A 6 -12.19 -2.65 -1.14
N ASP A 7 -13.22 -3.49 -0.99
CA ASP A 7 -14.14 -3.80 -2.06
C ASP A 7 -14.97 -2.55 -2.42
N ARG A 8 -15.17 -2.31 -3.72
CA ARG A 8 -16.01 -1.25 -4.27
C ARG A 8 -17.30 -1.83 -4.83
N THR A 9 -18.08 -2.52 -3.99
CA THR A 9 -19.47 -2.85 -4.34
C THR A 9 -20.28 -1.58 -4.69
N ASP A 10 -19.91 -0.41 -4.15
CA ASP A 10 -20.39 0.91 -4.56
C ASP A 10 -19.22 1.89 -4.84
N ASN A 11 -18.92 2.11 -6.12
CA ASN A 11 -17.66 2.69 -6.60
C ASN A 11 -17.25 4.07 -5.99
N THR A 12 -18.19 4.84 -5.43
CA THR A 12 -17.96 6.17 -4.84
C THR A 12 -17.73 6.16 -3.33
N ALA A 13 -18.41 5.32 -2.54
CA ALA A 13 -18.37 5.42 -1.08
C ALA A 13 -17.08 4.86 -0.48
N ALA A 14 -16.67 3.67 -0.92
CA ALA A 14 -15.40 3.05 -0.52
C ALA A 14 -14.18 3.93 -0.85
N PHE A 15 -14.21 4.63 -1.99
CA PHE A 15 -13.16 5.58 -2.37
C PHE A 15 -13.15 6.82 -1.47
N GLY A 16 -14.33 7.36 -1.14
CA GLY A 16 -14.47 8.44 -0.16
C GLY A 16 -13.89 8.06 1.19
N ALA A 17 -14.18 6.85 1.68
CA ALA A 17 -13.64 6.35 2.94
C ALA A 17 -12.10 6.27 2.98
N LEU A 18 -11.46 5.82 1.89
CA LEU A 18 -9.99 5.84 1.81
C LEU A 18 -9.43 7.27 1.77
N ALA A 19 -10.12 8.20 1.09
CA ALA A 19 -9.75 9.61 1.09
C ALA A 19 -9.87 10.21 2.50
N ASP A 20 -10.91 9.84 3.25
CA ASP A 20 -11.11 10.27 4.64
C ASP A 20 -10.02 9.71 5.57
N VAL A 21 -9.60 8.45 5.41
CA VAL A 21 -8.45 7.88 6.14
C VAL A 21 -7.19 8.69 5.86
N ARG A 22 -6.92 9.01 4.59
CA ARG A 22 -5.77 9.84 4.22
C ARG A 22 -5.85 11.22 4.88
N ALA A 23 -7.01 11.87 4.85
CA ALA A 23 -7.22 13.18 5.43
C ALA A 23 -7.13 13.18 6.98
N SER A 24 -7.45 12.06 7.62
CA SER A 24 -7.43 11.89 9.08
C SER A 24 -6.02 11.70 9.66
N GLY A 25 -4.98 11.74 8.82
CA GLY A 25 -3.58 11.63 9.26
C GLY A 25 -3.16 10.20 9.55
N PHE A 26 -3.32 9.30 8.57
CA PHE A 26 -2.90 7.89 8.63
C PHE A 26 -1.50 7.70 9.26
N GLN A 27 -1.40 6.75 10.21
CA GLN A 27 -0.14 6.39 10.85
C GLN A 27 0.05 4.89 10.93
N ALA A 28 1.24 4.45 10.53
CA ALA A 28 1.66 3.06 10.63
C ALA A 28 3.17 2.94 10.85
N LYS A 29 3.62 1.75 11.22
CA LYS A 29 4.98 1.28 11.00
C LYS A 29 4.98 0.18 9.96
N VAL A 30 5.97 0.24 9.08
CA VAL A 30 6.18 -0.78 8.05
C VAL A 30 7.66 -1.07 7.90
N SER A 31 7.99 -2.35 7.86
CA SER A 31 9.33 -2.83 7.56
C SER A 31 9.25 -3.96 6.54
N MET A 32 10.33 -4.12 5.78
CA MET A 32 10.46 -5.20 4.82
C MET A 32 11.89 -5.71 4.85
N GLN A 33 12.04 -7.03 4.95
CA GLN A 33 13.33 -7.69 4.93
C GLN A 33 13.35 -8.77 3.86
N ARG A 34 14.48 -8.91 3.18
CA ARG A 34 14.73 -9.99 2.23
C ARG A 34 15.61 -11.04 2.88
N LEU A 35 15.30 -12.31 2.66
CA LEU A 35 16.20 -13.39 3.04
C LEU A 35 17.36 -13.47 2.03
N GLU A 36 18.58 -13.22 2.52
CA GLU A 36 19.84 -13.42 1.81
C GLU A 36 20.61 -14.61 2.43
N SER A 37 21.72 -15.01 1.81
CA SER A 37 22.59 -16.07 2.33
C SER A 37 23.18 -15.74 3.71
N SER A 38 23.36 -14.44 4.01
CA SER A 38 23.84 -13.93 5.30
C SER A 38 22.74 -13.70 6.33
N GLY A 39 21.47 -13.95 5.99
CA GLY A 39 20.32 -13.74 6.87
C GLY A 39 19.32 -12.71 6.34
N TRP A 40 18.51 -12.15 7.25
CA TRP A 40 17.52 -11.13 6.91
C TRP A 40 18.19 -9.78 6.73
N LYS A 41 17.94 -9.13 5.58
CA LYS A 41 18.48 -7.81 5.25
C LYS A 41 17.35 -6.83 4.96
N ASP A 42 17.45 -5.62 5.49
CA ASP A 42 16.45 -4.57 5.30
C ASP A 42 16.35 -4.15 3.84
N VAL A 43 15.10 -3.98 3.40
CA VAL A 43 14.74 -3.51 2.06
C VAL A 43 14.30 -2.05 2.19
N PRO A 44 14.96 -1.11 1.50
CA PRO A 44 14.55 0.28 1.52
C PRO A 44 13.13 0.47 0.99
N LEU A 45 12.25 1.00 1.84
CA LEU A 45 10.90 1.37 1.49
C LEU A 45 10.78 2.88 1.26
N HIS A 46 9.82 3.26 0.45
CA HIS A 46 9.53 4.65 0.12
C HIS A 46 8.04 4.91 0.25
N ARG A 47 7.68 6.18 0.36
CA ARG A 47 6.32 6.69 0.23
C ARG A 47 6.25 7.74 -0.89
N LEU A 48 5.08 7.93 -1.46
CA LEU A 48 4.82 9.07 -2.34
C LEU A 48 4.29 10.25 -1.53
N GLU A 49 4.75 11.44 -1.88
CA GLU A 49 4.29 12.70 -1.32
C GLU A 49 3.80 13.59 -2.46
N TRP A 50 2.55 14.03 -2.33
CA TRP A 50 1.88 14.92 -3.26
C TRP A 50 1.70 16.28 -2.61
N VAL A 51 2.33 17.30 -3.19
CA VAL A 51 2.16 18.71 -2.83
C VAL A 51 1.48 19.40 -4.00
N ILE A 52 0.42 20.16 -3.73
CA ILE A 52 -0.33 20.87 -4.78
C ILE A 52 0.63 21.81 -5.53
N GLY A 53 0.64 21.71 -6.85
CA GLY A 53 1.50 22.52 -7.72
C GLY A 53 2.92 21.99 -7.88
N GLU A 54 3.27 20.83 -7.29
CA GLU A 54 4.58 20.21 -7.43
C GLU A 54 4.48 18.78 -8.00
N PRO A 55 5.54 18.31 -8.69
CA PRO A 55 5.66 16.90 -9.04
C PRO A 55 5.65 16.01 -7.80
N ALA A 56 5.04 14.83 -7.91
CA ALA A 56 5.07 13.83 -6.85
C ALA A 56 6.51 13.46 -6.48
N ARG A 57 6.81 13.49 -5.18
CA ARG A 57 8.15 13.18 -4.65
C ARG A 57 8.15 11.78 -4.06
N THR A 58 9.20 11.02 -4.34
CA THR A 58 9.45 9.74 -3.66
C THR A 58 10.31 10.02 -2.43
N ILE A 59 9.78 9.73 -1.25
CA ILE A 59 10.42 9.99 0.03
C ILE A 59 10.80 8.65 0.67
N PRO A 60 12.06 8.42 1.07
CA PRO A 60 12.43 7.23 1.84
C PRO A 60 11.67 7.14 3.15
N ILE A 61 11.24 5.94 3.53
CA ILE A 61 10.71 5.67 4.87
C ILE A 61 11.90 5.55 5.82
N PRO A 62 11.88 6.20 7.00
CA PRO A 62 12.98 6.12 7.95
C PRO A 62 13.19 4.69 8.47
N ALA A 63 14.36 4.43 9.06
CA ALA A 63 14.73 3.10 9.56
C ALA A 63 13.82 2.59 10.69
N ASP A 64 13.12 3.47 11.40
CA ASP A 64 12.11 3.11 12.41
C ASP A 64 10.77 2.63 11.79
N GLY A 65 10.68 2.64 10.46
CA GLY A 65 9.52 2.21 9.68
C GLY A 65 8.34 3.18 9.73
N ARG A 66 8.46 4.36 10.34
CA ARG A 66 7.33 5.24 10.59
C ARG A 66 6.80 5.86 9.29
N VAL A 67 5.49 5.70 9.07
CA VAL A 67 4.76 6.31 7.97
C VAL A 67 3.65 7.19 8.53
N THR A 68 3.56 8.41 8.02
CA THR A 68 2.59 9.43 8.46
C THR A 68 1.67 9.90 7.34
N ASN A 69 1.73 9.25 6.18
CA ASN A 69 0.91 9.61 5.03
C ASN A 69 0.67 8.37 4.17
N ALA A 70 -0.50 8.33 3.53
CA ALA A 70 -0.88 7.32 2.57
C ALA A 70 -1.41 7.99 1.30
N TRP A 71 -1.36 7.29 0.18
CA TRP A 71 -1.80 7.82 -1.11
C TRP A 71 -2.70 6.81 -1.82
N LEU A 72 -3.64 7.34 -2.59
CA LEU A 72 -4.44 6.52 -3.50
C LEU A 72 -3.55 6.09 -4.66
N ASP A 73 -3.62 4.82 -5.01
CA ASP A 73 -2.73 4.22 -6.01
C ASP A 73 -3.42 3.04 -6.69
N ASP A 74 -2.84 2.58 -7.80
CA ASP A 74 -3.28 1.41 -8.54
C ASP A 74 -2.19 0.33 -8.53
N VAL A 75 -2.60 -0.90 -8.23
CA VAL A 75 -1.78 -2.10 -8.40
C VAL A 75 -1.84 -2.67 -9.82
N ASP A 76 -0.96 -3.62 -10.09
CA ASP A 76 -1.07 -4.49 -11.26
C ASP A 76 -2.24 -5.47 -11.08
N VAL A 77 -3.44 -5.02 -11.46
CA VAL A 77 -4.70 -5.79 -11.40
C VAL A 77 -4.58 -7.13 -12.12
N LEU A 78 -3.87 -7.19 -13.25
CA LEU A 78 -3.70 -8.44 -13.99
C LEU A 78 -2.88 -9.46 -13.18
N ALA A 79 -1.85 -9.01 -12.47
CA ALA A 79 -1.09 -9.87 -11.57
C ALA A 79 -1.94 -10.42 -10.42
N LEU A 80 -2.85 -9.60 -9.87
CA LEU A 80 -3.77 -10.03 -8.82
C LEU A 80 -4.84 -11.01 -9.32
N GLN A 81 -5.40 -10.77 -10.50
CA GLN A 81 -6.34 -11.68 -11.15
C GLN A 81 -5.71 -13.04 -11.46
N ASN A 82 -4.49 -13.03 -12.02
CA ASN A 82 -3.74 -14.27 -12.29
C ASN A 82 -3.40 -15.06 -11.02
N ALA A 83 -3.28 -14.39 -9.88
CA ALA A 83 -3.08 -15.02 -8.57
C ALA A 83 -4.40 -15.46 -7.91
N GLY A 84 -5.57 -15.18 -8.52
CA GLY A 84 -6.89 -15.46 -7.94
C GLY A 84 -7.27 -14.55 -6.76
N LEU A 85 -6.57 -13.42 -6.59
CA LEU A 85 -6.79 -12.47 -5.49
C LEU A 85 -7.80 -11.37 -5.81
N GLU A 86 -8.17 -11.21 -7.09
CA GLU A 86 -9.21 -10.30 -7.57
C GLU A 86 -10.00 -11.00 -8.70
N ARG A 87 -11.31 -10.77 -8.77
CA ARG A 87 -12.13 -11.25 -9.89
C ARG A 87 -12.22 -10.16 -10.98
N PRO A 88 -12.38 -10.54 -12.26
CA PRO A 88 -12.46 -9.58 -13.36
C PRO A 88 -13.54 -8.51 -13.24
N ASP A 89 -14.66 -8.82 -12.59
CA ASP A 89 -15.82 -7.93 -12.47
C ASP A 89 -15.87 -7.18 -11.12
N ASP A 90 -14.95 -7.48 -10.21
CA ASP A 90 -14.85 -6.80 -8.92
C ASP A 90 -14.04 -5.50 -9.09
N ASN A 91 -14.47 -4.44 -8.42
CA ASN A 91 -13.71 -3.20 -8.35
C ASN A 91 -13.10 -3.08 -6.95
N TYR A 92 -11.84 -2.66 -6.87
CA TYR A 92 -11.17 -2.42 -5.60
C TYR A 92 -10.64 -0.99 -5.55
N ALA A 93 -10.64 -0.40 -4.37
CA ALA A 93 -9.95 0.86 -4.11
C ALA A 93 -8.79 0.60 -3.16
N GLN A 94 -7.67 1.30 -3.37
CA GLN A 94 -6.42 1.00 -2.68
C GLN A 94 -5.83 2.27 -2.07
N LEU A 95 -5.35 2.14 -0.84
CA LEU A 95 -4.62 3.17 -0.12
C LEU A 95 -3.24 2.63 0.23
N ALA A 96 -2.24 3.05 -0.55
CA ALA A 96 -0.86 2.66 -0.38
C ALA A 96 -0.17 3.53 0.68
N PHE A 97 0.72 2.93 1.46
CA PHE A 97 1.54 3.66 2.43
C PHE A 97 3.03 3.32 2.35
N ALA A 98 3.40 2.25 1.63
CA ALA A 98 4.80 1.97 1.32
C ALA A 98 4.99 1.27 -0.02
N TRP A 99 6.17 1.42 -0.61
CA TRP A 99 6.61 0.58 -1.73
C TRP A 99 8.11 0.33 -1.70
N ALA A 100 8.50 -0.89 -2.06
CA ALA A 100 9.88 -1.23 -2.40
C ALA A 100 10.11 -0.95 -3.89
N ARG A 101 11.20 -0.25 -4.20
CA ARG A 101 11.57 0.08 -5.58
C ARG A 101 12.36 -1.07 -6.18
N ASN A 102 11.83 -1.71 -7.21
CA ASN A 102 12.46 -2.83 -7.95
C ASN A 102 13.07 -3.92 -7.05
N PRO A 103 12.28 -4.51 -6.12
CA PRO A 103 12.78 -5.58 -5.26
C PRO A 103 13.22 -6.80 -6.09
N SER A 104 14.42 -7.34 -5.83
CA SER A 104 14.94 -8.53 -6.52
C SER A 104 14.16 -9.80 -6.14
N PRO A 105 13.82 -10.72 -7.06
CA PRO A 105 13.07 -11.94 -6.73
C PRO A 105 13.65 -12.70 -5.52
N GLY A 106 12.80 -13.19 -4.61
CA GLY A 106 13.25 -13.87 -3.40
C GLY A 106 12.16 -14.02 -2.34
N ARG A 107 12.58 -14.42 -1.14
CA ARG A 107 11.69 -14.52 0.03
C ARG A 107 11.78 -13.26 0.86
N TYR A 108 10.62 -12.81 1.32
CA TYR A 108 10.48 -11.57 2.06
C TYR A 108 9.69 -11.77 3.34
N ARG A 109 10.02 -10.97 4.35
CA ARG A 109 9.20 -10.72 5.53
C ARG A 109 8.72 -9.28 5.44
N VAL A 110 7.42 -9.08 5.56
CA VAL A 110 6.81 -7.75 5.65
C VAL A 110 6.14 -7.68 7.01
N GLU A 111 6.41 -6.61 7.74
CA GLU A 111 5.76 -6.32 9.01
C GLU A 111 5.00 -5.00 8.87
N VAL A 112 3.74 -5.01 9.29
CA VAL A 112 2.86 -3.83 9.25
C VAL A 112 2.19 -3.70 10.62
N GLN A 113 2.31 -2.52 11.22
CA GLN A 113 1.62 -2.16 12.44
C GLN A 113 0.82 -0.89 12.19
N LEU A 114 -0.51 -0.99 12.20
CA LEU A 114 -1.40 0.17 12.17
C LEU A 114 -1.47 0.75 13.59
N HIS A 115 -1.24 2.06 13.74
CA HIS A 115 -1.22 2.69 15.07
C HIS A 115 -2.59 3.15 15.56
N SER A 116 -3.55 3.29 14.65
CA SER A 116 -4.91 3.70 14.95
C SER A 116 -5.89 2.79 14.20
N PRO A 117 -7.07 2.51 14.79
CA PRO A 117 -8.14 1.90 14.03
C PRO A 117 -8.53 2.81 12.86
N LEU A 118 -9.06 2.19 11.80
CA LEU A 118 -9.54 2.88 10.59
C LEU A 118 -11.06 2.73 10.49
N PRO A 119 -11.83 3.35 11.41
CA PRO A 119 -13.28 3.14 11.49
C PRO A 119 -14.01 3.52 10.19
N GLN A 120 -13.44 4.43 9.40
CA GLN A 120 -13.95 4.81 8.09
C GLN A 120 -14.03 3.60 7.13
N LEU A 121 -13.16 2.60 7.32
CA LEU A 121 -13.07 1.42 6.46
C LEU A 121 -13.89 0.23 6.98
N GLU A 122 -14.39 0.26 8.23
CA GLU A 122 -15.14 -0.86 8.84
C GLU A 122 -16.28 -1.41 7.95
N PRO A 123 -17.09 -0.56 7.26
CA PRO A 123 -18.18 -1.06 6.42
C PRO A 123 -17.70 -1.83 5.16
N TYR A 124 -16.44 -1.69 4.77
CA TYR A 124 -15.92 -2.11 3.46
C TYR A 124 -14.92 -3.27 3.54
N GLN A 125 -14.87 -3.97 4.68
CA GLN A 125 -14.04 -5.17 4.89
C GLN A 125 -12.59 -4.98 4.41
N PRO A 126 -11.82 -4.10 5.07
CA PRO A 126 -10.49 -3.72 4.59
C PRO A 126 -9.51 -4.88 4.71
N GLU A 127 -8.72 -5.08 3.66
CA GLU A 127 -7.68 -6.11 3.60
C GLU A 127 -6.29 -5.48 3.46
N LEU A 128 -5.30 -6.11 4.09
CA LEU A 128 -3.89 -5.77 3.83
C LEU A 128 -3.50 -6.26 2.43
N LEU A 129 -2.94 -5.37 1.61
CA LEU A 129 -2.50 -5.66 0.26
C LEU A 129 -0.98 -5.53 0.13
N VAL A 130 -0.34 -6.59 -0.39
CA VAL A 130 1.04 -6.55 -0.87
C VAL A 130 1.05 -6.98 -2.33
N ALA A 131 1.31 -6.04 -3.23
CA ALA A 131 1.14 -6.25 -4.67
C ALA A 131 2.20 -5.49 -5.49
N TYR A 132 2.38 -5.91 -6.74
CA TYR A 132 3.16 -5.11 -7.68
C TYR A 132 2.40 -3.84 -8.06
N LEU A 133 3.12 -2.73 -8.23
CA LEU A 133 2.55 -1.54 -8.85
C LEU A 133 2.42 -1.81 -10.35
N ARG A 134 1.39 -1.23 -10.97
CA ARG A 134 1.24 -1.25 -12.42
C ARG A 134 2.49 -0.59 -13.03
N ARG A 135 3.18 -1.31 -13.91
CA ARG A 135 4.26 -0.69 -14.70
C ARG A 135 3.64 0.34 -15.64
N PRO A 136 4.20 1.56 -15.76
CA PRO A 136 3.85 2.43 -16.87
C PRO A 136 4.14 1.69 -18.19
N LYS A 137 3.24 1.83 -19.17
CA LYS A 137 3.44 1.30 -20.52
C LYS A 137 4.60 1.99 -21.22
#